data_AF-A0A6B2EA47-F1
#
_entry.id   AF-A0A6B2EA47-F1
#
_cell.length_a   1.000
_cell.length_b   1.000
_cell.length_c   1.000
_cell.angle_alpha   90.00
_cell.angle_beta   90.00
_cell.angle_gamma   90.00
#
_symmetry.space_group_name_H-M   'P 1'
#
loop_
_entity.id
_entity.type
_entity.pdbx_description
1 polymer ?
#
loop_
_entity_poly.entity_id
_entity_poly.type
_entity_poly.pdbx_seq_one_letter_code
_entity_poly.pdbx_strand_id
1 'polypeptide(L)'
;MGQVGSMISRRANRFNAENRAHKIIGRDKPTPAPKYESNLRELQKALEMTPDLKEKLSKKDSALDERLKQVYVTSQTTIVENDPEKQNIDRPLPSDTKRIQDFEFGHKEPDHVSPGRVTMKQVTQFLGDHQKNSEEWTVEKIAEHYKLPASTVDDILTHFRPF
;
A
#
# COMPACT_ATOMS: atom_id res chain seq x y z
N MET A 1 -4.20 -13.92 27.04
CA MET A 1 -5.55 -13.83 27.67
C MET A 1 -6.27 -15.16 27.44
N GLY A 2 -6.51 -15.93 28.50
CA GLY A 2 -6.95 -17.34 28.41
C GLY A 2 -8.37 -17.57 27.91
N GLN A 3 -8.73 -18.85 27.72
CA GLN A 3 -10.02 -19.32 27.20
C GLN A 3 -11.24 -18.68 27.86
N VAL A 4 -11.20 -18.47 29.18
CA VAL A 4 -12.29 -17.86 29.95
C VAL A 4 -12.52 -16.39 29.56
N GLY A 5 -11.45 -15.62 29.34
CA GLY A 5 -11.55 -14.24 28.88
C GLY A 5 -12.14 -14.13 27.46
N SER A 6 -11.85 -15.13 26.61
CA SER A 6 -12.42 -15.19 25.26
C SER A 6 -13.94 -15.47 25.26
N MET A 7 -14.43 -16.29 26.20
CA MET A 7 -15.86 -16.60 26.30
C MET A 7 -16.67 -15.40 26.81
N ILE A 8 -16.14 -14.69 27.81
CA ILE A 8 -16.77 -13.50 28.39
C ILE A 8 -16.81 -12.37 27.35
N SER A 9 -15.68 -12.09 26.68
CA SER A 9 -15.62 -11.07 25.63
C SER A 9 -16.55 -11.38 24.46
N ARG A 10 -16.67 -12.65 24.03
CA ARG A 10 -17.59 -13.06 22.96
C ARG A 10 -19.05 -12.82 23.34
N ARG A 11 -19.46 -13.07 24.59
CA ARG A 11 -20.83 -12.83 25.05
C ARG A 11 -21.13 -11.34 25.15
N ALA A 12 -20.20 -10.54 25.67
CA ALA A 12 -20.31 -9.08 25.72
C ALA A 12 -20.43 -8.48 24.31
N ASN A 13 -19.55 -8.88 23.39
CA ASN A 13 -19.54 -8.37 22.00
C ASN A 13 -20.79 -8.75 21.20
N ARG A 14 -21.50 -9.81 21.59
CA ARG A 14 -22.74 -10.30 20.95
C ARG A 14 -24.01 -9.73 21.58
N PHE A 15 -23.90 -8.91 22.62
CA PHE A 15 -25.06 -8.25 23.20
C PHE A 15 -25.76 -7.40 22.13
N ASN A 16 -27.09 -7.56 22.01
CA ASN A 16 -27.94 -6.76 21.11
C ASN A 16 -27.49 -6.78 19.63
N ALA A 17 -27.07 -7.94 19.12
CA ALA A 17 -26.63 -8.09 17.72
C ALA A 17 -27.78 -7.88 16.71
N GLU A 18 -29.00 -8.28 17.05
CA GLU A 18 -30.18 -8.19 16.18
C GLU A 18 -30.58 -6.73 15.91
N ASN A 19 -30.70 -5.88 16.94
CA ASN A 19 -31.00 -4.46 16.72
C ASN A 19 -29.87 -3.73 15.98
N ARG A 20 -28.61 -4.14 16.17
CA ARG A 20 -27.48 -3.63 15.38
C ARG A 20 -27.59 -4.04 13.92
N ALA A 21 -27.98 -5.27 13.64
CA ALA A 21 -28.22 -5.75 12.28
C ALA A 21 -29.38 -4.99 11.63
N HIS A 22 -30.52 -4.86 12.31
CA HIS A 22 -31.67 -4.10 11.80
C HIS A 22 -31.34 -2.62 11.55
N LYS A 23 -30.54 -2.00 12.43
CA LYS A 23 -30.06 -0.62 12.23
C LYS A 23 -29.19 -0.46 10.99
N ILE A 24 -28.46 -1.51 10.57
CA ILE A 24 -27.62 -1.48 9.37
C ILE A 24 -28.44 -1.81 8.13
N ILE A 25 -29.33 -2.80 8.21
CA ILE A 25 -30.19 -3.23 7.10
C ILE A 25 -31.20 -2.14 6.71
N GLY A 26 -31.73 -1.41 7.70
CA GLY A 26 -32.67 -0.30 7.47
C GLY A 26 -32.01 1.01 7.02
N ARG A 27 -30.68 1.07 6.92
CA ARG A 27 -29.99 2.19 6.28
C ARG A 27 -30.03 2.03 4.78
N ASP A 28 -30.12 3.15 4.08
CA ASP A 28 -29.92 3.15 2.64
C ASP A 28 -28.54 2.59 2.29
N LYS A 29 -28.49 1.80 1.23
CA LYS A 29 -27.22 1.22 0.76
C LYS A 29 -26.26 2.37 0.44
N PRO A 30 -24.99 2.29 0.87
CA PRO A 30 -24.03 3.33 0.57
C PRO A 30 -23.89 3.50 -0.94
N THR A 31 -23.64 4.73 -1.37
CA THR A 31 -23.36 5.01 -2.78
C THR A 31 -22.11 4.22 -3.21
N PRO A 32 -22.17 3.50 -4.34
CA PRO A 32 -21.01 2.77 -4.84
C PRO A 32 -19.89 3.76 -5.14
N ALA A 33 -18.65 3.32 -4.96
CA ALA A 33 -17.48 4.13 -5.28
C ALA A 33 -17.52 4.60 -6.75
N PRO A 34 -17.03 5.82 -7.04
CA PRO A 34 -16.96 6.31 -8.41
C PRO A 34 -16.06 5.40 -9.24
N LYS A 35 -16.48 5.12 -10.47
CA LYS A 35 -15.68 4.33 -11.42
C LYS A 35 -14.72 5.26 -12.16
N TYR A 36 -13.53 4.75 -12.46
CA TYR A 36 -12.53 5.45 -13.28
C TYR A 36 -13.00 5.55 -14.75
N GLU A 37 -12.49 6.56 -15.48
CA GLU A 37 -12.92 6.84 -16.86
C GLU A 37 -12.70 5.67 -17.81
N SER A 38 -11.59 4.94 -17.69
CA SER A 38 -11.32 3.77 -18.56
C SER A 38 -12.41 2.72 -18.41
N ASN A 39 -12.83 2.44 -17.17
CA ASN A 39 -13.86 1.45 -16.86
C ASN A 39 -15.23 1.88 -17.40
N LEU A 40 -15.52 3.19 -17.44
CA LEU A 40 -16.75 3.70 -18.05
C LEU A 40 -16.74 3.52 -19.57
N ARG A 41 -15.60 3.80 -20.23
CA ARG A 41 -15.46 3.60 -21.68
C ARG A 41 -15.57 2.14 -22.07
N GLU A 42 -14.98 1.24 -21.28
CA GLU A 42 -15.10 -0.21 -21.50
C GLU A 42 -16.54 -0.70 -21.33
N LEU A 43 -17.24 -0.20 -20.30
CA LEU A 43 -18.63 -0.54 -20.06
C LEU A 43 -19.53 -0.04 -21.20
N GLN A 44 -19.29 1.17 -21.70
CA GLN A 44 -19.99 1.71 -22.88
C GLN A 44 -19.76 0.84 -24.11
N LYS A 45 -18.50 0.49 -24.42
CA LYS A 45 -18.17 -0.41 -25.54
C LYS A 45 -18.86 -1.75 -25.42
N ALA A 46 -18.91 -2.33 -24.21
CA ALA A 46 -19.61 -3.59 -23.98
C ALA A 46 -21.12 -3.46 -24.26
N LEU A 47 -21.75 -2.39 -23.77
CA LEU A 47 -23.17 -2.11 -24.02
C LEU A 47 -23.47 -1.88 -25.51
N GLU A 48 -22.58 -1.23 -26.25
CA GLU A 48 -22.71 -1.06 -27.71
C GLU A 48 -22.60 -2.39 -28.45
N MET A 49 -21.64 -3.25 -28.06
CA MET A 49 -21.45 -4.57 -28.68
C MET A 49 -22.60 -5.54 -28.40
N THR A 50 -23.28 -5.40 -27.27
CA THR A 50 -24.42 -6.26 -26.94
C THR A 50 -25.48 -5.45 -26.18
N PRO A 51 -26.51 -4.94 -26.87
CA PRO A 51 -27.51 -4.06 -26.26
C PRO A 51 -28.32 -4.76 -25.15
N ASP A 52 -28.51 -6.08 -25.27
CA ASP A 52 -29.29 -6.87 -24.30
C ASP A 52 -28.48 -7.34 -23.08
N LEU A 53 -27.24 -6.89 -22.89
CA LEU A 53 -26.36 -7.37 -21.82
C LEU A 53 -27.00 -7.25 -20.44
N LYS A 54 -27.66 -6.13 -20.15
CA LYS A 54 -28.24 -5.88 -18.83
C LYS A 54 -29.34 -6.90 -18.50
N GLU A 55 -30.14 -7.27 -19.49
CA GLU A 55 -31.18 -8.28 -19.33
C GLU A 55 -30.60 -9.69 -19.25
N LYS A 56 -29.61 -10.00 -20.10
CA LYS A 56 -28.91 -11.29 -20.08
C LYS A 56 -28.20 -11.53 -18.74
N LEU A 57 -27.60 -10.50 -18.14
CA LEU A 57 -26.96 -10.58 -16.82
C LEU A 57 -27.96 -10.73 -15.67
N SER A 58 -29.18 -10.21 -15.84
CA SER A 58 -30.24 -10.30 -14.82
C SER A 58 -30.95 -11.65 -14.83
N LYS A 59 -30.89 -12.39 -15.95
CA LYS A 59 -31.53 -13.69 -16.14
C LYS A 59 -30.49 -14.80 -16.04
N LYS A 60 -30.91 -15.97 -15.56
CA LYS A 60 -30.06 -17.16 -15.53
C LYS A 60 -29.93 -17.72 -16.95
N ASP A 61 -28.71 -17.92 -17.42
CA ASP A 61 -28.43 -18.67 -18.66
C ASP A 61 -28.39 -20.17 -18.35
N SER A 62 -29.40 -20.91 -18.82
CA SER A 62 -29.53 -22.36 -18.57
C SER A 62 -28.46 -23.17 -19.28
N ALA A 63 -28.05 -22.78 -20.49
CA ALA A 63 -27.06 -23.50 -21.27
C ALA A 63 -25.67 -23.36 -20.65
N LEU A 64 -25.33 -22.18 -20.13
CA LEU A 64 -24.08 -21.97 -19.40
C LEU A 64 -24.07 -22.73 -18.07
N ASP A 65 -25.18 -22.72 -17.33
CA ASP A 65 -25.32 -23.45 -16.05
C ASP A 65 -25.09 -24.96 -16.22
N GLU A 66 -25.63 -25.56 -17.28
CA GLU A 66 -25.41 -26.97 -17.59
C GLU A 66 -23.94 -27.28 -17.92
N ARG A 67 -23.28 -26.43 -18.72
CA ARG A 67 -21.86 -26.60 -19.05
C ARG A 67 -20.97 -26.49 -17.82
N LEU A 68 -21.25 -25.54 -16.92
CA LEU A 68 -20.45 -25.36 -15.70
C LEU A 68 -20.58 -26.55 -14.74
N LYS A 69 -21.73 -27.23 -14.70
CA LYS A 69 -21.88 -28.47 -13.92
C LYS A 69 -21.04 -29.63 -14.45
N GLN A 70 -20.76 -29.64 -15.76
CA GLN A 70 -19.93 -30.66 -16.40
C GLN A 70 -18.44 -30.43 -16.16
N VAL A 71 -18.02 -29.18 -15.92
CA VAL A 71 -16.62 -28.84 -15.61
C VAL A 71 -16.40 -28.99 -14.11
N TYR A 72 -15.98 -30.18 -13.69
CA TYR A 72 -15.50 -30.41 -12.33
C TYR A 72 -14.03 -30.80 -12.36
N VAL A 73 -13.26 -30.26 -11.41
CA VAL A 73 -11.87 -30.65 -11.20
C VAL A 73 -11.88 -31.67 -10.06
N THR A 74 -11.59 -32.93 -10.38
CA THR A 74 -11.31 -33.92 -9.35
C THR A 74 -9.87 -33.72 -8.90
N SER A 75 -9.66 -32.94 -7.84
CA SER A 75 -8.36 -32.87 -7.19
C SER A 75 -8.09 -34.23 -6.54
N GLN A 76 -7.23 -35.04 -7.16
CA GLN A 76 -6.61 -36.16 -6.47
C GLN A 76 -5.65 -35.56 -5.47
N THR A 77 -6.08 -35.45 -4.21
CA THR A 77 -5.20 -35.06 -3.12
C THR A 77 -4.22 -36.21 -2.88
N THR A 78 -3.20 -36.33 -3.74
CA THR A 78 -1.95 -36.89 -3.25
C THR A 78 -1.50 -35.88 -2.21
N ILE A 79 -1.64 -36.24 -0.94
CA ILE A 79 -0.97 -35.55 0.15
C ILE A 79 0.49 -35.64 -0.25
N VAL A 80 1.02 -34.59 -0.89
CA VAL A 80 2.45 -34.42 -1.01
C VAL A 80 2.85 -34.20 0.42
N GLU A 81 3.26 -35.28 1.08
CA GLU A 81 4.04 -35.19 2.31
C GLU A 81 5.15 -34.21 1.94
N ASN A 82 5.06 -33.01 2.50
CA ASN A 82 6.11 -32.03 2.37
C ASN A 82 7.30 -32.62 3.13
N ASP A 83 8.04 -33.52 2.47
CA ASP A 83 9.30 -34.05 2.96
C ASP A 83 10.19 -32.83 3.22
N PRO A 84 10.53 -32.52 4.49
CA PRO A 84 11.44 -31.42 4.78
C PRO A 84 12.82 -31.63 4.13
N GLU A 85 13.11 -32.85 3.64
CA GLU A 85 14.37 -33.27 3.02
C GLU A 85 14.46 -32.96 1.52
N LYS A 86 13.36 -32.62 0.81
CA LYS A 86 13.42 -32.22 -0.61
C LYS A 86 13.53 -30.71 -0.80
N GLN A 87 14.27 -30.03 0.07
CA GLN A 87 14.71 -28.68 -0.25
C GLN A 87 15.76 -28.79 -1.35
N ASN A 88 15.45 -28.21 -2.51
CA ASN A 88 16.35 -28.20 -3.64
C ASN A 88 17.63 -27.46 -3.24
N ILE A 89 18.77 -28.17 -3.13
CA ILE A 89 20.04 -27.61 -2.64
C ILE A 89 20.51 -26.47 -3.54
N ASP A 90 20.20 -26.55 -4.84
CA ASP A 90 20.52 -25.50 -5.81
C ASP A 90 19.60 -24.27 -5.70
N ARG A 91 18.53 -24.35 -4.91
CA ARG A 91 17.61 -23.23 -4.64
C ARG A 91 17.07 -23.31 -3.20
N PRO A 92 17.88 -22.96 -2.20
CA PRO A 92 17.43 -22.92 -0.82
C PRO A 92 16.32 -21.88 -0.64
N LEU A 93 15.39 -22.14 0.28
CA LEU A 93 14.39 -21.17 0.67
C LEU A 93 15.08 -19.95 1.33
N PRO A 94 14.60 -18.72 1.12
CA PRO A 94 15.10 -17.56 1.83
C PRO A 94 14.96 -17.77 3.35
N SER A 95 16.09 -17.90 4.04
CA SER A 95 16.17 -18.09 5.49
C SER A 95 16.36 -16.78 6.25
N ASP A 96 16.65 -15.69 5.53
CA ASP A 96 16.83 -14.38 6.15
C ASP A 96 15.48 -13.80 6.57
N THR A 97 15.28 -13.74 7.89
CA THR A 97 14.11 -13.15 8.53
C THR A 97 14.40 -11.74 9.06
N LYS A 98 15.58 -11.19 8.75
CA LYS A 98 15.93 -9.83 9.15
C LYS A 98 14.93 -8.85 8.55
N ARG A 99 14.33 -8.05 9.43
CA ARG A 99 13.58 -6.88 9.00
C ARG A 99 14.56 -5.90 8.39
N ILE A 100 14.26 -5.42 7.19
CA ILE A 100 14.99 -4.31 6.59
C ILE A 100 14.84 -3.13 7.56
N GLN A 101 15.96 -2.50 7.94
CA GLN A 101 15.90 -1.32 8.79
C GLN A 101 15.20 -0.19 8.04
N ASP A 102 14.34 0.53 8.74
CA ASP A 102 13.70 1.71 8.18
C ASP A 102 14.76 2.77 7.87
N PHE A 103 14.54 3.50 6.77
CA PHE A 103 15.42 4.60 6.40
C PHE A 103 15.21 5.81 7.33
N GLU A 104 16.27 6.57 7.59
CA GLU A 104 16.29 7.73 8.51
C GLU A 104 15.15 8.73 8.22
N PHE A 105 14.87 8.99 6.93
CA PHE A 105 13.79 9.88 6.48
C PHE A 105 12.63 9.14 5.81
N GLY A 106 12.45 7.85 6.09
CA GLY A 106 11.37 7.03 5.53
C GLY A 106 11.49 6.70 4.03
N HIS A 107 12.59 7.09 3.39
CA HIS A 107 12.89 6.77 1.99
C HIS A 107 14.38 6.48 1.79
N LYS A 108 14.71 5.65 0.80
CA LYS A 108 16.10 5.37 0.44
C LYS A 108 16.70 6.62 -0.22
N GLU A 109 17.73 7.20 0.40
CA GLU A 109 18.50 8.28 -0.23
C GLU A 109 19.33 7.75 -1.42
N PRO A 110 19.58 8.58 -2.44
CA PRO A 110 20.39 8.20 -3.59
C PRO A 110 21.86 8.01 -3.20
N ASP A 111 22.50 6.96 -3.73
CA ASP A 111 23.92 6.66 -3.48
C ASP A 111 24.85 7.71 -4.13
N HIS A 112 24.42 8.35 -5.22
CA HIS A 112 25.15 9.41 -5.90
C HIS A 112 24.27 10.66 -6.07
N VAL A 113 24.77 11.81 -5.62
CA VAL A 113 24.09 13.10 -5.71
C VAL A 113 24.72 13.92 -6.82
N SER A 114 23.92 14.30 -7.82
CA SER A 114 24.36 15.19 -8.90
C SER A 114 24.69 16.59 -8.36
N PRO A 115 25.69 17.30 -8.91
CA PRO A 115 26.00 18.67 -8.50
C PRO A 115 24.78 19.58 -8.67
N GLY A 116 24.58 20.52 -7.74
CA GLY A 116 23.41 21.40 -7.72
C GLY A 116 22.12 20.77 -7.18
N ARG A 117 22.21 19.55 -6.63
CA ARG A 117 21.12 18.92 -5.86
C ARG A 117 21.64 18.51 -4.50
N VAL A 118 20.73 18.40 -3.54
CA VAL A 118 21.02 17.98 -2.17
C VAL A 118 20.00 16.96 -1.69
N THR A 119 20.43 16.04 -0.82
CA THR A 119 19.54 15.08 -0.15
C THR A 119 18.96 15.68 1.13
N MET A 120 17.92 15.05 1.67
CA MET A 120 17.29 15.48 2.92
C MET A 120 18.31 15.50 4.06
N LYS A 121 19.15 14.46 4.16
CA LYS A 121 20.23 14.38 5.13
C LYS A 121 21.19 15.56 5.05
N GLN A 122 21.66 15.90 3.85
CA GLN A 122 22.56 17.02 3.64
C GLN A 122 21.92 18.35 4.06
N VAL A 123 20.64 18.55 3.73
CA VAL A 123 19.86 19.73 4.15
C VAL A 123 19.78 19.82 5.67
N THR A 124 19.42 18.73 6.34
CA THR A 124 19.36 18.72 7.81
C THR A 124 20.72 18.99 8.46
N GLN A 125 21.80 18.53 7.83
CA GLN A 125 23.16 18.73 8.32
C GLN A 125 23.58 20.20 8.25
N PHE A 126 23.55 20.84 7.08
CA PHE A 126 23.99 22.23 6.98
C PHE A 126 23.06 23.19 7.72
N LEU A 127 21.77 22.85 7.86
CA LEU A 127 20.83 23.66 8.63
C LEU A 127 21.17 23.62 10.13
N GLY A 128 21.54 22.43 10.64
CA GLY A 128 22.04 22.27 12.01
C GLY A 128 23.39 22.96 12.22
N ASP A 129 24.28 22.92 11.25
CA ASP A 129 25.60 23.56 11.32
C ASP A 129 25.50 25.10 11.29
N HIS A 130 24.64 25.65 10.44
CA HIS A 130 24.33 27.10 10.42
C HIS A 130 23.67 27.57 11.72
N GLN A 131 22.80 26.76 12.33
CA GLN A 131 22.19 27.10 13.61
C GLN A 131 23.20 27.11 14.76
N LYS A 132 24.19 26.20 14.75
CA LYS A 132 25.25 26.17 15.76
C LYS A 132 26.23 27.32 15.58
N ASN A 133 26.75 27.52 14.36
CA ASN A 133 27.79 28.49 14.04
C ASN A 133 27.42 29.28 12.78
N SER A 134 26.54 30.28 12.91
CA SER A 134 26.08 31.09 11.77
C SER A 134 27.21 31.92 11.13
N GLU A 135 28.21 32.33 11.92
CA GLU A 135 29.39 33.05 11.40
C GLU A 135 30.28 32.17 10.51
N GLU A 136 30.38 30.88 10.84
CA GLU A 136 31.25 29.96 10.14
C GLU A 136 30.57 29.32 8.92
N TRP A 137 29.26 29.13 8.98
CA TRP A 137 28.45 28.47 7.94
C TRP A 137 27.57 29.46 7.21
N THR A 138 28.19 30.47 6.59
CA THR A 138 27.47 31.48 5.80
C THR A 138 26.79 30.88 4.55
N VAL A 139 25.80 31.60 4.02
CA VAL A 139 25.07 31.26 2.78
C VAL A 139 26.05 30.94 1.64
N GLU A 140 27.08 31.76 1.47
CA GLU A 140 28.09 31.62 0.41
C GLU A 140 28.91 30.34 0.57
N LYS A 141 29.34 30.02 1.80
CA LYS A 141 30.11 28.81 2.08
C LYS A 141 29.29 27.54 1.82
N ILE A 142 28.02 27.54 2.21
CA ILE A 142 27.11 26.40 1.97
C ILE A 142 26.84 26.24 0.48
N ALA A 143 26.59 27.35 -0.23
CA ALA A 143 26.38 27.37 -1.67
C ALA A 143 27.58 26.80 -2.44
N GLU A 144 28.79 27.19 -2.08
CA GLU A 144 30.03 26.70 -2.70
C GLU A 144 30.24 25.21 -2.40
N HIS A 145 30.09 24.79 -1.13
CA HIS A 145 30.32 23.41 -0.72
C HIS A 145 29.37 22.42 -1.40
N TYR A 146 28.08 22.75 -1.48
CA TYR A 146 27.06 21.88 -2.09
C TYR A 146 26.78 22.20 -3.57
N LYS A 147 27.50 23.17 -4.15
CA LYS A 147 27.31 23.67 -5.52
C LYS A 147 25.86 24.11 -5.79
N LEU A 148 25.23 24.71 -4.79
CA LEU A 148 23.87 25.23 -4.86
C LEU A 148 23.89 26.73 -5.21
N PRO A 149 22.84 27.25 -5.88
CA PRO A 149 22.70 28.68 -6.05
C PRO A 149 22.44 29.36 -4.70
N ALA A 150 23.15 30.46 -4.44
CA ALA A 150 23.08 31.18 -3.16
C ALA A 150 21.66 31.63 -2.80
N SER A 151 20.84 32.01 -3.80
CA SER A 151 19.44 32.38 -3.58
C SER A 151 18.62 31.24 -2.97
N THR A 152 18.83 30.01 -3.45
CA THR A 152 18.09 28.85 -2.92
C THR A 152 18.57 28.48 -1.52
N VAL A 153 19.86 28.64 -1.23
CA VAL A 153 20.37 28.43 0.13
C VAL A 153 19.78 29.46 1.09
N ASP A 154 19.71 30.72 0.69
CA ASP A 154 19.11 31.80 1.48
C ASP A 154 17.62 31.55 1.77
N ASP A 155 16.85 31.13 0.76
CA ASP A 155 15.45 30.73 0.92
C ASP A 155 15.31 29.55 1.91
N ILE A 156 16.20 28.55 1.82
CA ILE A 156 16.18 27.39 2.71
C ILE A 156 16.46 27.81 4.16
N LEU A 157 17.51 28.62 4.39
CA LEU A 157 17.88 29.07 5.73
C LEU A 157 16.84 30.02 6.34
N THR A 158 16.14 30.79 5.51
CA THR A 158 15.10 31.73 5.95
C THR A 158 13.81 31.01 6.35
N HIS A 159 13.38 30.01 5.56
CA HIS A 159 12.07 29.37 5.72
C HIS A 159 12.09 28.10 6.57
N PHE A 160 13.23 27.42 6.69
CA PHE A 160 13.34 26.17 7.44
C PHE A 160 14.21 26.37 8.68
N ARG A 161 13.78 25.81 9.81
CA ARG A 161 14.56 25.76 11.05
C ARG A 161 14.57 24.33 11.60
N PRO A 162 15.71 23.80 12.07
CA PRO A 162 15.74 22.54 12.78
C PRO A 162 14.96 22.65 14.09
N PHE A 163 14.40 21.54 14.54
CA PHE A 163 13.72 21.43 15.84
C PHE A 163 14.72 21.45 17.00
#